data_AF-A0A816DSZ1-F1
#
_entry.id   AF-A0A816DSZ1-F1
#
_cell.length_a   1.000
_cell.length_b   1.000
_cell.length_c   1.000
_cell.angle_alpha   90.00
_cell.angle_beta   90.00
_cell.angle_gamma   90.00
#
_symmetry.space_group_name_H-M   'P 1'
#
loop_
_entity.id
_entity.type
_entity.pdbx_description
1 polymer ?
#
loop_
_entity_poly.entity_id
_entity_poly.type
_entity_poly.pdbx_seq_one_letter_code
_entity_poly.pdbx_strand_id
1 'polypeptide(L)'
;MWVLMTWVKFRRYYFKIGTTLNLPYYIRKLKQELGFVDVVGVDLSPAMIAIARASEEKHPLGVTYQIADVLNLTAPEKKFDFVVAAYLLNYAKTADELDRMVQIISEQLKDDDSAYFLGVNANVRCTEYIVNNDVYRSFGYWFEAQVPLENGAEIKNNVYSPDGSILSFITYYLSPSIYEQAFQKAGFKFFKWVPMDAVRNTEPRKESPKYHPIIGILAHK
;
A
#
# COMPACT_ATOMS: atom_id res chain seq x y z
N MET A 1 -2.87 -13.12 -4.64
CA MET A 1 -2.88 -11.73 -5.09
C MET A 1 -3.28 -10.89 -3.90
N TRP A 2 -2.39 -10.01 -3.41
CA TRP A 2 -2.40 -9.48 -2.05
C TRP A 2 -2.78 -8.00 -2.03
N VAL A 3 -3.84 -7.64 -1.32
CA VAL A 3 -4.41 -6.29 -1.22
C VAL A 3 -4.43 -5.90 0.26
N LEU A 4 -3.75 -4.81 0.65
CA LEU A 4 -3.58 -4.41 2.06
C LEU A 4 -4.25 -3.06 2.36
N MET A 5 -5.06 -3.03 3.42
CA MET A 5 -5.61 -1.82 4.07
C MET A 5 -5.53 -1.96 5.60
N THR A 6 -5.16 -0.86 6.26
CA THR A 6 -4.94 -0.74 7.71
C THR A 6 -5.68 0.49 8.20
N TRP A 7 -6.27 0.42 9.38
CA TRP A 7 -6.93 1.52 10.05
C TRP A 7 -6.18 1.89 11.33
N VAL A 8 -5.96 3.17 11.63
CA VAL A 8 -5.17 3.61 12.79
C VAL A 8 -5.65 4.94 13.41
N LYS A 9 -5.47 5.17 14.72
CA LYS A 9 -5.96 6.35 15.48
C LYS A 9 -4.84 6.99 16.32
N PHE A 10 -4.54 8.28 16.21
CA PHE A 10 -3.17 8.80 16.45
C PHE A 10 -3.06 10.14 17.21
N ARG A 11 -1.89 10.34 17.85
CA ARG A 11 -1.30 11.64 18.20
C ARG A 11 0.19 11.66 17.80
N ARG A 12 0.55 12.45 16.78
CA ARG A 12 1.85 13.10 16.46
C ARG A 12 3.11 12.26 16.04
N TYR A 13 3.58 12.58 14.80
CA TYR A 13 4.96 12.56 14.22
C TYR A 13 5.53 11.32 13.45
N TYR A 14 6.64 11.58 12.72
CA TYR A 14 7.13 11.15 11.37
C TYR A 14 7.61 9.69 11.12
N PHE A 15 7.61 9.26 9.84
CA PHE A 15 7.77 7.85 9.37
C PHE A 15 8.99 7.53 8.47
N LYS A 16 9.44 6.26 8.49
CA LYS A 16 10.40 5.61 7.56
C LYS A 16 10.00 4.13 7.34
N ILE A 17 9.79 3.65 6.10
CA ILE A 17 9.37 2.26 5.80
C ILE A 17 10.48 1.52 5.04
N GLY A 18 10.84 0.30 5.49
CA GLY A 18 11.73 -0.65 4.81
C GLY A 18 10.96 -1.85 4.27
N THR A 19 11.45 -2.48 3.20
CA THR A 19 10.76 -3.51 2.41
C THR A 19 10.94 -4.95 2.94
N THR A 20 9.82 -5.60 3.25
CA THR A 20 9.51 -7.06 3.21
C THR A 20 8.01 -7.20 3.50
N LEU A 21 7.23 -7.75 2.56
CA LEU A 21 5.76 -7.68 2.55
C LEU A 21 5.12 -8.73 3.47
N ASN A 22 4.79 -8.33 4.70
CA ASN A 22 3.95 -9.11 5.61
C ASN A 22 3.01 -8.15 6.37
N LEU A 23 1.72 -8.15 6.04
CA LEU A 23 0.65 -7.35 6.69
C LEU A 23 0.73 -7.42 8.23
N PRO A 24 0.79 -8.62 8.84
CA PRO A 24 1.05 -8.80 10.26
C PRO A 24 2.25 -8.01 10.78
N TYR A 25 3.37 -8.00 10.06
CA TYR A 25 4.59 -7.35 10.52
C TYR A 25 4.46 -5.83 10.59
N TYR A 26 3.94 -5.16 9.54
CA TYR A 26 3.82 -3.71 9.56
C TYR A 26 2.78 -3.22 10.55
N ILE A 27 1.61 -3.84 10.62
CA ILE A 27 0.56 -3.42 11.56
C ILE A 27 1.07 -3.48 12.99
N ARG A 28 1.80 -4.55 13.33
CA ARG A 28 2.38 -4.74 14.66
C ARG A 28 3.51 -3.74 14.92
N LYS A 29 4.40 -3.53 13.94
CA LYS A 29 5.49 -2.53 14.02
C LYS A 29 4.95 -1.12 14.19
N LEU A 30 3.94 -0.75 13.41
CA LEU A 30 3.23 0.52 13.51
C LEU A 30 2.69 0.73 14.93
N LYS A 31 1.98 -0.27 15.46
CA LYS A 31 1.44 -0.20 16.83
C LYS A 31 2.54 -0.04 17.89
N GLN A 32 3.63 -0.79 17.76
CA GLN A 32 4.76 -0.76 18.69
C GLN A 32 5.52 0.56 18.66
N GLU A 33 5.85 1.07 17.47
CA GLU A 33 6.69 2.26 17.31
C GLU A 33 5.93 3.57 17.53
N LEU A 34 4.61 3.55 17.35
CA LEU A 34 3.83 4.78 17.19
C LEU A 34 2.65 4.90 18.17
N GLY A 35 2.48 3.91 19.04
CA GLY A 35 1.57 4.01 20.19
C GLY A 35 0.08 4.10 19.83
N PHE A 36 -0.31 3.56 18.67
CA PHE A 36 -1.70 3.50 18.26
C PHE A 36 -2.57 2.73 19.27
N VAL A 37 -3.73 3.28 19.61
CA VAL A 37 -4.61 2.69 20.64
C VAL A 37 -5.46 1.57 20.05
N ASP A 38 -6.22 1.87 19.01
CA ASP A 38 -7.11 0.92 18.31
C ASP A 38 -6.62 0.69 16.88
N VAL A 39 -6.40 -0.57 16.52
CA VAL A 39 -5.86 -0.97 15.22
C VAL A 39 -6.67 -2.13 14.65
N VAL A 40 -7.17 -1.96 13.42
CA VAL A 40 -7.90 -2.99 12.68
C VAL A 40 -7.14 -3.31 11.39
N GLY A 41 -6.76 -4.57 11.23
CA GLY A 41 -6.18 -5.12 10.00
C GLY A 41 -7.24 -5.84 9.17
N VAL A 42 -7.32 -5.50 7.89
CA VAL A 42 -8.26 -6.12 6.94
C VAL A 42 -7.49 -6.71 5.77
N ASP A 43 -7.81 -7.95 5.41
CA ASP A 43 -7.29 -8.61 4.22
C ASP A 43 -8.38 -9.53 3.63
N LEU A 44 -8.38 -9.68 2.31
CA LEU A 44 -9.30 -10.58 1.63
C LEU A 44 -8.93 -12.06 1.90
N SER A 45 -7.66 -12.35 2.19
CA SER A 45 -7.12 -13.69 2.36
C SER A 45 -7.34 -14.26 3.76
N PRO A 46 -8.12 -15.35 3.91
CA PRO A 46 -8.27 -16.03 5.19
C PRO A 46 -6.93 -16.54 5.75
N ALA A 47 -6.03 -16.99 4.88
CA ALA A 47 -4.72 -17.51 5.29
C ALA A 47 -3.84 -16.42 5.91
N MET A 48 -3.85 -15.20 5.37
CA MET A 48 -3.08 -14.09 5.95
C MET A 48 -3.64 -13.64 7.28
N ILE A 49 -4.96 -13.59 7.41
CA ILE A 49 -5.60 -13.28 8.68
C ILE A 49 -5.33 -14.36 9.72
N ALA A 50 -5.28 -15.64 9.33
CA ALA A 50 -4.89 -16.73 10.23
C ALA A 50 -3.45 -16.55 10.74
N ILE A 51 -2.49 -16.23 9.86
CA ILE A 51 -1.10 -15.92 10.24
C ILE A 51 -1.05 -14.70 11.17
N ALA A 52 -1.83 -13.66 10.89
CA ALA A 52 -1.90 -12.45 11.69
C ALA A 52 -2.40 -12.72 13.11
N ARG A 53 -3.50 -13.47 13.22
CA ARG A 53 -4.10 -13.89 14.50
C ARG A 53 -3.15 -14.77 15.30
N ALA A 54 -2.50 -15.74 14.66
CA ALA A 54 -1.50 -16.58 15.34
C ALA A 54 -0.31 -15.76 15.87
N SER A 55 0.12 -14.71 15.15
CA SER A 55 1.14 -13.78 15.65
C SER A 55 0.65 -12.93 16.82
N GLU A 56 -0.63 -12.53 16.80
CA GLU A 56 -1.27 -11.76 17.86
C GLU A 56 -1.46 -12.59 19.14
N GLU A 57 -1.85 -13.87 19.01
CA GLU A 57 -1.95 -14.81 20.12
C GLU A 57 -0.59 -15.04 20.82
N LYS A 58 0.48 -15.18 20.04
CA LYS A 58 1.83 -15.38 20.57
C LYS A 58 2.41 -14.13 21.24
N HIS A 59 2.10 -12.96 20.71
CA HIS A 59 2.67 -11.69 21.13
C HIS A 59 1.62 -10.58 21.08
N PRO A 60 0.71 -10.50 22.08
CA PRO A 60 -0.44 -9.62 22.00
C PRO A 60 -0.05 -8.15 21.97
N LEU A 61 -0.66 -7.41 21.03
CA LEU A 61 -0.58 -5.96 20.92
C LEU A 61 -1.98 -5.32 20.97
N GLY A 62 -3.05 -6.10 20.99
CA GLY A 62 -4.44 -5.63 20.93
C GLY A 62 -4.88 -5.23 19.51
N VAL A 63 -4.42 -5.94 18.48
CA VAL A 63 -4.85 -5.69 17.08
C VAL A 63 -6.04 -6.59 16.74
N THR A 64 -7.08 -6.02 16.13
CA THR A 64 -8.21 -6.78 15.61
C THR A 64 -8.01 -7.10 14.13
N TYR A 65 -8.30 -8.33 13.72
CA TYR A 65 -8.14 -8.77 12.34
C TYR A 65 -9.45 -9.26 11.73
N GLN A 66 -9.78 -8.79 10.53
CA GLN A 66 -11.01 -9.11 9.80
C GLN A 66 -10.70 -9.63 8.39
N ILE A 67 -11.42 -10.67 7.99
CA ILE A 67 -11.41 -11.14 6.61
C ILE A 67 -12.51 -10.38 5.88
N ALA A 68 -12.15 -9.50 4.95
CA ALA A 68 -13.13 -8.76 4.17
C ALA A 68 -12.55 -8.28 2.83
N ASP A 69 -13.43 -8.13 1.85
CA ASP A 69 -13.14 -7.33 0.68
C ASP A 69 -13.29 -5.85 1.05
N VAL A 70 -12.19 -5.11 0.89
CA VAL A 70 -12.16 -3.66 1.08
C VAL A 70 -13.28 -2.96 0.32
N LEU A 71 -13.58 -3.41 -0.90
CA LEU A 71 -14.58 -2.76 -1.75
C LEU A 71 -16.01 -2.82 -1.19
N ASN A 72 -16.25 -3.73 -0.25
CA ASN A 72 -17.53 -4.00 0.39
C ASN A 72 -17.58 -3.54 1.86
N LEU A 73 -16.57 -2.81 2.33
CA LEU A 73 -16.57 -2.27 3.69
C LEU A 73 -17.64 -1.18 3.83
N THR A 74 -18.50 -1.32 4.83
CA THR A 74 -19.44 -0.29 5.26
C THR A 74 -18.74 0.69 6.20
N ALA A 75 -19.16 1.96 6.20
CA ALA A 75 -18.66 2.94 7.15
C ALA A 75 -18.81 2.43 8.61
N PRO A 76 -17.77 2.54 9.43
CA PRO A 76 -17.80 2.06 10.81
C PRO A 76 -18.56 3.04 11.69
N GLU A 77 -19.14 2.56 12.78
CA GLU A 77 -19.76 3.44 13.79
C GLU A 77 -18.75 4.45 14.38
N LYS A 78 -17.47 4.04 14.47
CA LYS A 78 -16.36 4.89 14.90
C LYS A 78 -15.35 5.01 13.78
N LYS A 79 -15.25 6.20 13.20
CA LYS A 79 -14.26 6.52 12.15
C LYS A 79 -12.84 6.61 12.70
N PHE A 80 -11.87 6.35 11.84
CA PHE A 80 -10.44 6.31 12.15
C PHE A 80 -9.74 7.64 11.86
N ASP A 81 -8.63 7.92 12.55
CA ASP A 81 -7.81 9.09 12.25
C ASP A 81 -6.86 8.81 11.07
N PHE A 82 -6.53 7.56 10.80
CA PHE A 82 -5.56 7.13 9.80
C PHE A 82 -6.04 5.91 9.05
N VAL A 83 -5.67 5.87 7.78
CA VAL A 83 -5.74 4.69 6.94
C VAL A 83 -4.38 4.47 6.32
N VAL A 84 -3.85 3.26 6.43
CA VAL A 84 -2.63 2.85 5.75
C VAL A 84 -2.96 1.76 4.75
N ALA A 85 -2.80 2.02 3.45
CA ALA A 85 -3.00 1.01 2.42
C ALA A 85 -1.70 0.79 1.65
N ALA A 86 -1.16 -0.42 1.70
CA ALA A 86 -0.04 -0.79 0.85
C ALA A 86 -0.50 -1.74 -0.23
N TYR A 87 -0.15 -1.39 -1.45
CA TYR A 87 -0.42 -2.11 -2.67
C TYR A 87 -1.88 -2.38 -3.01
N LEU A 88 -2.83 -1.72 -2.35
CA LEU A 88 -4.26 -1.83 -2.69
C LEU A 88 -4.59 -1.09 -3.98
N LEU A 89 -4.22 0.19 -4.07
CA LEU A 89 -4.73 1.06 -5.13
C LEU A 89 -4.21 0.68 -6.53
N ASN A 90 -3.05 0.03 -6.64
CA ASN A 90 -2.55 -0.53 -7.90
C ASN A 90 -3.36 -1.73 -8.43
N TYR A 91 -4.42 -2.17 -7.76
CA TYR A 91 -5.36 -3.15 -8.32
C TYR A 91 -6.57 -2.52 -8.99
N ALA A 92 -6.73 -1.20 -8.94
CA ALA A 92 -7.73 -0.51 -9.74
C ALA A 92 -7.29 -0.48 -11.21
N LYS A 93 -8.06 -1.17 -12.07
CA LYS A 93 -7.89 -1.18 -13.53
C LYS A 93 -8.44 0.08 -14.17
N THR A 94 -9.48 0.67 -13.59
CA THR A 94 -10.17 1.85 -14.14
C THR A 94 -10.16 3.03 -13.17
N ALA A 95 -10.40 4.23 -13.69
CA ALA A 95 -10.58 5.41 -12.87
C ALA A 95 -11.76 5.25 -11.89
N ASP A 96 -12.86 4.62 -12.32
CA ASP A 96 -14.04 4.39 -11.49
C ASP A 96 -13.76 3.41 -10.34
N GLU A 97 -12.98 2.36 -10.61
CA GLU A 97 -12.53 1.43 -9.56
C GLU A 97 -11.63 2.15 -8.54
N LEU A 98 -10.73 3.03 -9.00
CA LEU A 98 -9.90 3.82 -8.11
C LEU A 98 -10.73 4.81 -7.29
N ASP A 99 -11.64 5.54 -7.94
CA ASP A 99 -12.58 6.46 -7.28
C ASP A 99 -13.35 5.70 -6.19
N ARG A 100 -13.85 4.49 -6.47
CA ARG A 100 -14.54 3.67 -5.48
C ARG A 100 -13.63 3.26 -4.31
N MET A 101 -12.41 2.79 -4.57
CA MET A 101 -11.46 2.43 -3.51
C MET A 101 -11.14 3.63 -2.60
N VAL A 102 -10.85 4.79 -3.20
CA VAL A 102 -10.52 6.01 -2.46
C VAL A 102 -11.73 6.55 -1.70
N GLN A 103 -12.93 6.42 -2.26
CA GLN A 103 -14.18 6.79 -1.59
C GLN A 103 -14.42 5.94 -0.34
N ILE A 104 -14.21 4.62 -0.40
CA ILE A 104 -14.32 3.75 0.78
C ILE A 104 -13.31 4.14 1.85
N ILE A 105 -12.06 4.38 1.46
CA ILE A 105 -11.02 4.86 2.38
C ILE A 105 -11.48 6.14 3.08
N SER A 106 -12.04 7.07 2.31
CA SER A 106 -12.59 8.34 2.81
C SER A 106 -13.75 8.14 3.79
N GLU A 107 -14.69 7.23 3.53
CA GLU A 107 -15.89 6.98 4.36
C GLU A 107 -15.58 6.51 5.77
N GLN A 108 -14.39 5.96 5.95
CA GLN A 108 -13.94 5.32 7.16
C GLN A 108 -12.99 6.21 7.96
N LEU A 109 -12.44 7.25 7.32
CA LEU A 109 -11.73 8.34 7.95
C LEU A 109 -12.70 9.34 8.55
N LYS A 110 -12.33 9.94 9.68
CA LYS A 110 -13.01 11.12 10.20
C LYS A 110 -13.13 12.20 9.12
N ASP A 111 -14.17 13.01 9.22
CA ASP A 111 -14.44 14.09 8.25
C ASP A 111 -13.76 15.43 8.63
N ASP A 112 -12.76 15.39 9.51
CA ASP A 112 -12.02 16.56 10.00
C ASP A 112 -10.53 16.52 9.60
N ASP A 113 -9.82 17.63 9.83
CA ASP A 113 -8.41 17.83 9.44
C ASP A 113 -7.41 16.96 10.23
N SER A 114 -7.88 16.17 11.20
CA SER A 114 -7.05 15.20 11.92
C SER A 114 -6.93 13.86 11.18
N ALA A 115 -7.62 13.69 10.05
CA ALA A 115 -7.75 12.44 9.33
C ALA A 115 -6.77 12.30 8.14
N TYR A 116 -5.96 11.25 8.12
CA TYR A 116 -4.87 11.04 7.14
C TYR A 116 -4.95 9.69 6.43
N PHE A 117 -4.63 9.68 5.14
CA PHE A 117 -4.33 8.47 4.39
C PHE A 117 -2.83 8.38 4.10
N LEU A 118 -2.28 7.18 4.33
CA LEU A 118 -0.90 6.80 4.04
C LEU A 118 -0.91 5.62 3.06
N GLY A 119 -0.53 5.86 1.82
CA GLY A 119 -0.46 4.84 0.79
C GLY A 119 0.97 4.39 0.53
N VAL A 120 1.14 3.14 0.14
CA VAL A 120 2.33 2.64 -0.56
C VAL A 120 1.83 1.96 -1.83
N ASN A 121 2.36 2.32 -2.98
CA ASN A 121 1.86 1.87 -4.27
C ASN A 121 3.03 1.51 -5.21
N ALA A 122 2.74 0.77 -6.27
CA ALA A 122 3.64 0.72 -7.43
C ALA A 122 3.89 2.15 -7.94
N ASN A 123 5.13 2.46 -8.34
CA ASN A 123 5.48 3.81 -8.75
C ASN A 123 4.96 4.12 -10.16
N VAL A 124 3.83 4.82 -10.22
CA VAL A 124 3.14 5.26 -11.45
C VAL A 124 3.84 6.42 -12.17
N ARG A 125 4.84 7.07 -11.57
CA ARG A 125 5.50 8.27 -12.13
C ARG A 125 6.70 7.94 -13.01
N CYS A 126 7.23 6.72 -12.91
CA CYS A 126 8.39 6.28 -13.68
C CYS A 126 8.25 4.83 -14.19
N THR A 127 7.04 4.29 -14.22
CA THR A 127 6.77 2.89 -14.57
C THR A 127 7.34 2.50 -15.92
N GLU A 128 7.27 3.39 -16.92
CA GLU A 128 7.81 3.13 -18.27
C GLU A 128 9.33 2.87 -18.27
N TYR A 129 10.07 3.41 -17.31
CA TYR A 129 11.52 3.17 -17.16
C TYR A 129 11.85 1.92 -16.36
N ILE A 130 10.84 1.30 -15.74
CA ILE A 130 10.94 0.16 -14.83
C ILE A 130 10.51 -1.13 -15.51
N VAL A 131 9.45 -1.09 -16.34
CA VAL A 131 8.93 -2.26 -17.05
C VAL A 131 9.87 -2.69 -18.18
N ASN A 132 9.88 -4.00 -18.47
CA ASN A 132 10.71 -4.63 -19.49
C ASN A 132 12.21 -4.32 -19.36
N ASN A 133 12.66 -4.07 -18.12
CA ASN A 133 14.04 -3.76 -17.79
C ASN A 133 14.54 -4.66 -16.64
N ASP A 134 15.77 -5.17 -16.77
CA ASP A 134 16.38 -6.09 -15.82
C ASP A 134 16.99 -5.39 -14.57
N VAL A 135 16.94 -4.06 -14.46
CA VAL A 135 17.49 -3.28 -13.31
C VAL A 135 17.10 -3.87 -11.96
N TYR A 136 15.89 -4.42 -11.83
CA TYR A 136 15.39 -4.96 -10.56
C TYR A 136 15.63 -6.46 -10.38
N ARG A 137 16.04 -7.17 -11.43
CA ARG A 137 16.12 -8.63 -11.43
C ARG A 137 17.15 -9.15 -10.43
N SER A 138 18.23 -8.40 -10.24
CA SER A 138 19.25 -8.64 -9.19
C SER A 138 18.74 -8.43 -7.77
N PHE A 139 17.65 -7.67 -7.60
CA PHE A 139 16.94 -7.47 -6.33
C PHE A 139 15.82 -8.47 -6.10
N GLY A 140 15.65 -9.44 -7.00
CA GLY A 140 14.71 -10.53 -6.82
C GLY A 140 13.36 -10.36 -7.53
N TYR A 141 13.15 -9.28 -8.28
CA TYR A 141 11.86 -8.98 -8.91
C TYR A 141 12.01 -8.25 -10.25
N TRP A 142 11.05 -8.41 -11.17
CA TRP A 142 11.01 -7.65 -12.44
C TRP A 142 9.58 -7.45 -12.91
N PHE A 143 9.40 -6.53 -13.85
CA PHE A 143 8.09 -6.08 -14.30
C PHE A 143 8.00 -6.19 -15.82
N GLU A 144 6.88 -6.71 -16.31
CA GLU A 144 6.61 -6.90 -17.74
C GLU A 144 5.30 -6.19 -18.09
N ALA A 145 5.29 -5.40 -19.16
CA ALA A 145 4.09 -4.69 -19.62
C ALA A 145 4.17 -4.38 -21.11
N GLN A 146 3.03 -4.15 -21.76
CA GLN A 146 3.00 -3.57 -23.10
C GLN A 146 3.25 -2.06 -23.01
N VAL A 147 4.14 -1.53 -23.85
CA VAL A 147 4.47 -0.09 -23.91
C VAL A 147 4.06 0.51 -25.26
N PRO A 148 3.66 1.80 -25.34
CA PRO A 148 3.54 2.77 -24.24
C PRO A 148 2.44 2.42 -23.23
N LEU A 149 2.56 2.90 -21.99
CA LEU A 149 1.58 2.60 -20.94
C LEU A 149 0.36 3.50 -21.06
N GLU A 150 -0.81 2.88 -21.24
CA GLU A 150 -2.11 3.56 -21.20
C GLU A 150 -2.82 3.26 -19.87
N ASN A 151 -3.80 4.10 -19.50
CA ASN A 151 -4.61 3.86 -18.30
C ASN A 151 -5.33 2.50 -18.41
N GLY A 152 -5.18 1.66 -17.39
CA GLY A 152 -5.67 0.29 -17.36
C GLY A 152 -4.70 -0.76 -17.94
N ALA A 153 -3.50 -0.35 -18.38
CA ALA A 153 -2.48 -1.30 -18.84
C ALA A 153 -2.09 -2.27 -17.73
N GLU A 154 -2.02 -3.55 -18.07
CA GLU A 154 -1.60 -4.62 -17.17
C GLU A 154 -0.07 -4.60 -17.02
N ILE A 155 0.36 -4.67 -15.77
CA ILE A 155 1.76 -4.85 -15.38
C ILE A 155 1.85 -6.21 -14.70
N LYS A 156 2.59 -7.12 -15.31
CA LYS A 156 2.93 -8.41 -14.71
C LYS A 156 4.15 -8.24 -13.82
N ASN A 157 3.94 -8.44 -12.53
CA ASN A 157 4.96 -8.40 -11.50
C ASN A 157 5.47 -9.81 -11.28
N ASN A 158 6.77 -10.00 -11.34
CA ASN A 158 7.41 -11.29 -11.13
C ASN A 158 8.39 -11.19 -9.97
N VAL A 159 8.36 -12.16 -9.07
CA VAL A 159 9.23 -12.21 -7.87
C VAL A 159 9.79 -13.62 -7.74
N TYR A 160 11.09 -13.72 -7.46
CA TYR A 160 11.69 -15.00 -7.08
C TYR A 160 11.26 -15.39 -5.67
N SER A 161 10.70 -16.58 -5.54
CA SER A 161 10.40 -17.21 -4.27
C SER A 161 11.67 -17.78 -3.62
N PRO A 162 11.71 -17.94 -2.28
CA PRO A 162 12.85 -18.56 -1.59
C PRO A 162 13.18 -19.99 -2.05
N ASP A 163 12.20 -20.72 -2.59
CA ASP A 163 12.36 -22.07 -3.14
C ASP A 163 12.84 -22.09 -4.61
N GLY A 164 13.14 -20.92 -5.18
CA GLY A 164 13.58 -20.77 -6.57
C GLY A 164 12.45 -20.73 -7.60
N SER A 165 11.19 -20.91 -7.19
CA SER A 165 10.02 -20.69 -8.06
C SER A 165 9.81 -19.22 -8.37
N ILE A 166 8.97 -18.92 -9.38
CA ILE A 166 8.57 -17.56 -9.73
C ILE A 166 7.11 -17.38 -9.33
N LEU A 167 6.83 -16.37 -8.51
CA LEU A 167 5.48 -15.89 -8.25
C LEU A 167 5.18 -14.72 -9.19
N SER A 168 4.09 -14.84 -9.96
CA SER A 168 3.62 -13.77 -10.84
C SER A 168 2.23 -13.28 -10.44
N PHE A 169 1.99 -11.97 -10.55
CA PHE A 169 0.68 -11.35 -10.34
C PHE A 169 0.51 -10.07 -11.17
N ILE A 170 -0.73 -9.67 -11.41
CA ILE A 170 -1.07 -8.50 -12.22
C ILE A 170 -1.44 -7.32 -11.34
N THR A 171 -0.92 -6.15 -11.69
CA THR A 171 -1.37 -4.83 -11.22
C THR A 171 -1.67 -3.96 -12.43
N TYR A 172 -2.31 -2.82 -12.22
CA TYR A 172 -2.69 -1.94 -13.32
C TYR A 172 -2.00 -0.58 -13.23
N TYR A 173 -1.65 -0.04 -14.39
CA TYR A 173 -1.19 1.33 -14.52
C TYR A 173 -2.39 2.28 -14.60
N LEU A 174 -2.40 3.30 -13.74
CA LEU A 174 -3.22 4.49 -13.91
C LEU A 174 -2.31 5.71 -13.77
N SER A 175 -2.50 6.69 -14.65
CA SER A 175 -1.69 7.91 -14.66
C SER A 175 -1.80 8.68 -13.33
N PRO A 176 -0.76 9.43 -12.92
CA PRO A 176 -0.75 10.16 -11.65
C PRO A 176 -1.95 11.10 -11.45
N SER A 177 -2.43 11.73 -12.52
CA SER A 177 -3.58 12.65 -12.48
C SER A 177 -4.89 11.95 -12.09
N ILE A 178 -5.07 10.67 -12.42
CA ILE A 178 -6.27 9.91 -12.03
C ILE A 178 -6.29 9.70 -10.51
N TYR A 179 -5.14 9.42 -9.89
CA TYR A 179 -5.05 9.35 -8.42
C TYR A 179 -5.36 10.70 -7.78
N GLU A 180 -4.74 11.78 -8.27
CA GLU A 180 -4.95 13.12 -7.73
C GLU A 180 -6.43 13.53 -7.78
N GLN A 181 -7.11 13.25 -8.90
CA GLN A 181 -8.55 13.48 -9.06
C GLN A 181 -9.39 12.59 -8.15
N ALA A 182 -9.06 11.30 -7.99
CA ALA A 182 -9.81 10.39 -7.13
C ALA A 182 -9.80 10.85 -5.66
N PHE A 183 -8.64 11.26 -5.15
CA PHE A 183 -8.52 11.81 -3.80
C PHE A 183 -9.26 13.14 -3.65
N GLN A 184 -9.19 14.02 -4.66
CA GLN A 184 -9.94 15.27 -4.64
C GLN A 184 -11.45 15.03 -4.61
N LYS A 185 -11.98 14.14 -5.47
CA LYS A 185 -13.40 13.77 -5.52
C LYS A 185 -13.90 13.18 -4.20
N ALA A 186 -13.08 12.39 -3.52
CA ALA A 186 -13.38 11.81 -2.21
C ALA A 186 -13.26 12.81 -1.04
N GLY A 187 -13.03 14.10 -1.33
CA GLY A 187 -13.02 15.18 -0.34
C GLY A 187 -11.73 15.31 0.46
N PHE A 188 -10.60 14.76 -0.02
CA PHE A 188 -9.30 15.06 0.56
C PHE A 188 -8.87 16.48 0.15
N LYS A 189 -8.44 17.29 1.12
CA LYS A 189 -7.98 18.67 0.90
C LYS A 189 -6.52 18.76 0.48
N PHE A 190 -5.75 17.70 0.73
CA PHE A 190 -4.34 17.61 0.41
C PHE A 190 -4.00 16.23 -0.15
N PHE A 191 -3.11 16.20 -1.14
CA PHE A 191 -2.55 14.99 -1.71
C PHE A 191 -1.09 15.24 -2.10
N LYS A 192 -0.22 14.27 -1.80
CA LYS A 192 1.20 14.32 -2.14
C LYS A 192 1.75 12.93 -2.41
N TRP A 193 2.45 12.80 -3.53
CA TRP A 193 3.37 11.69 -3.78
C TRP A 193 4.62 11.82 -2.90
N VAL A 194 4.98 10.75 -2.20
CA VAL A 194 6.14 10.68 -1.31
C VAL A 194 7.18 9.73 -1.93
N PRO A 195 8.35 10.23 -2.38
CA PRO A 195 9.43 9.37 -2.82
C PRO A 195 9.86 8.41 -1.71
N MET A 196 10.09 7.15 -2.08
CA MET A 196 10.56 6.13 -1.14
C MET A 196 12.07 5.97 -1.29
N ASP A 197 12.82 6.49 -0.33
CA ASP A 197 14.27 6.24 -0.27
C ASP A 197 14.55 4.88 0.35
N ALA A 198 15.42 4.09 -0.28
CA ALA A 198 15.95 2.89 0.35
C ALA A 198 16.75 3.31 1.60
N VAL A 199 16.33 2.85 2.78
CA VAL A 199 17.07 3.09 4.02
C VAL A 199 18.46 2.47 3.92
N ARG A 200 19.50 3.32 3.92
CA ARG A 200 20.93 2.95 3.95
C ARG A 200 21.30 2.27 5.29
N ASN A 201 20.86 1.04 5.56
CA ASN A 201 21.20 0.36 6.81
C ASN A 201 22.05 -0.91 6.67
N THR A 202 22.42 -1.34 5.47
CA THR A 202 23.34 -2.48 5.29
C THR A 202 24.15 -2.30 4.00
N GLU A 203 25.46 -2.05 4.16
CA GLU A 203 26.51 -1.90 3.14
C GLU A 203 26.26 -0.89 1.98
N PRO A 204 27.32 -0.24 1.46
CA PRO A 204 27.19 0.58 0.25
C PRO A 204 26.77 -0.32 -0.91
N ARG A 205 25.48 -0.24 -1.31
CA ARG A 205 25.01 -0.86 -2.54
C ARG A 205 25.80 -0.30 -3.71
N LYS A 206 26.21 -1.17 -4.64
CA LYS A 206 27.03 -0.81 -5.80
C LYS A 206 26.43 0.28 -6.71
N GLU A 207 25.12 0.52 -6.64
CA GLU A 207 24.42 1.72 -7.11
C GLU A 207 22.94 1.63 -6.69
N SER A 208 22.30 2.75 -6.32
CA SER A 208 20.84 2.80 -6.15
C SER A 208 20.19 3.04 -7.51
N PRO A 209 19.14 2.28 -7.89
CA PRO A 209 18.46 2.53 -9.16
C PRO A 209 17.90 3.96 -9.16
N LYS A 210 18.08 4.67 -10.30
CA LYS A 210 17.64 6.05 -10.51
C LYS A 210 16.14 6.24 -10.29
N TYR A 211 15.38 5.22 -10.65
CA TYR A 211 13.93 5.15 -10.46
C TYR A 211 13.67 4.16 -9.33
N HIS A 212 12.64 4.40 -8.51
CA HIS A 212 12.21 3.47 -7.47
C HIS A 212 10.90 2.82 -7.89
N PRO A 213 10.72 1.50 -7.67
CA PRO A 213 9.53 0.78 -8.15
C PRO A 213 8.31 1.02 -7.26
N ILE A 214 8.50 1.70 -6.14
CA ILE A 214 7.50 1.96 -5.11
C ILE A 214 7.43 3.47 -4.88
N ILE A 215 6.22 3.98 -4.66
CA ILE A 215 5.97 5.35 -4.26
C ILE A 215 5.00 5.39 -3.09
N GLY A 216 5.20 6.35 -2.18
CA GLY A 216 4.26 6.64 -1.10
C GLY A 216 3.19 7.63 -1.55
N ILE A 217 2.06 7.60 -0.86
CA ILE A 217 0.97 8.59 -0.98
C ILE A 217 0.70 9.13 0.42
N LEU A 218 0.59 10.45 0.54
CA LEU A 218 0.11 11.13 1.73
C LEU A 218 -1.08 11.99 1.33
N ALA A 219 -2.23 11.78 1.95
CA ALA A 219 -3.41 12.62 1.78
C ALA A 219 -4.07 12.91 3.12
N HIS A 220 -4.79 14.04 3.24
CA HIS A 220 -5.58 14.34 4.44
C HIS A 220 -6.86 15.11 4.10
N LYS A 221 -7.85 14.98 5.00
CA LYS A 221 -9.16 15.64 4.91
C LYS A 221 -9.10 17.13 5.25
#